data_AF-A0A328ABS7-F1
#
_entry.id   AF-A0A328ABS7-F1
#
_cell.length_a   1.000
_cell.length_b   1.000
_cell.length_c   1.000
_cell.angle_alpha   90.00
_cell.angle_beta   90.00
_cell.angle_gamma   90.00
#
_symmetry.space_group_name_H-M   'P 1'
#
loop_
_entity.id
_entity.type
_entity.pdbx_description
1 polymer ?
#
loop_
_entity_poly.entity_id
_entity_poly.type
_entity_poly.pdbx_seq_one_letter_code
_entity_poly.pdbx_strand_id
1 'polypeptide(L)'
;MGLQPGPGLLHGVAVADAIQRNGHRKSSEGRTEVAKIELSKTTRDAMADQLRRYLRTELEVEVEAFDAVFLVDFITEKLGPQFYNQGLHDAQAVLQARLETLTEAIADLEQPVRT
;
A
#
# COMPACT_ATOMS: atom_id res chain seq x y z
N MET A 1 5.53 23.53 39.29
CA MET A 1 6.22 22.26 38.96
C MET A 1 5.39 21.62 37.86
N GLY A 2 5.77 21.85 36.59
CA GLY A 2 5.00 21.39 35.43
C GLY A 2 5.34 19.93 35.13
N LEU A 3 4.34 19.05 35.17
CA LEU A 3 4.47 17.68 34.72
C LEU A 3 4.62 17.68 33.19
N GLN A 4 5.78 17.24 32.70
CA GLN A 4 5.96 16.87 31.29
C GLN A 4 5.04 15.66 31.00
N PRO A 5 4.18 15.66 29.97
CA PRO A 5 3.45 14.46 29.58
C PRO A 5 4.46 13.41 29.09
N GLY A 6 4.40 12.21 29.67
CA GLY A 6 5.27 11.09 29.29
C GLY A 6 5.00 10.62 27.85
N PRO A 7 5.95 9.90 27.22
CA PRO A 7 5.84 9.47 25.83
C PRO A 7 4.57 8.63 25.64
N GLY A 8 3.73 9.05 24.70
CA GLY A 8 2.45 8.41 24.40
C GLY A 8 2.60 6.91 24.09
N LEU A 9 1.56 6.14 24.43
CA LEU A 9 1.45 4.68 24.29
C LEU A 9 1.88 4.12 22.90
N LEU A 10 1.83 4.94 21.86
CA LEU A 10 2.20 4.56 20.49
C LEU A 10 3.72 4.43 20.28
N HIS A 11 4.53 5.18 21.02
CA HIS A 11 5.99 5.11 20.91
C HIS A 11 6.53 3.76 21.42
N GLY A 12 5.87 3.16 22.41
CA GLY A 12 6.26 1.85 22.96
C GLY A 12 6.03 0.69 21.98
N VAL A 13 4.96 0.76 21.18
CA VAL A 13 4.62 -0.29 20.21
C VAL A 13 5.51 -0.19 18.96
N ALA A 14 5.83 1.02 18.51
CA ALA A 14 6.69 1.23 17.34
C ALA A 14 8.14 0.74 17.53
N VAL A 15 8.70 0.89 18.74
CA VAL A 15 10.07 0.43 19.04
C VAL A 15 10.14 -1.10 19.11
N ALA A 16 9.10 -1.78 19.59
CA ALA A 16 9.07 -3.24 19.65
C ALA A 16 9.03 -3.89 18.26
N ASP A 17 8.26 -3.31 17.32
CA ASP A 17 8.16 -3.82 15.94
C ASP A 17 9.41 -3.53 15.08
N ALA A 18 10.18 -2.49 15.41
CA ALA A 18 11.43 -2.15 14.72
C ALA A 18 12.56 -3.17 15.00
N ILE A 19 12.56 -3.80 16.18
CA ILE A 19 13.60 -4.76 16.59
C ILE A 19 13.39 -6.14 15.95
N GLN A 20 12.15 -6.52 15.60
CA GLN A 20 11.83 -7.85 15.06
C GLN A 20 12.11 -8.02 13.55
N ARG A 21 12.28 -6.94 12.77
CA ARG A 21 12.25 -6.99 11.29
C ARG A 21 13.59 -7.25 10.59
N ASN A 22 14.72 -7.28 11.30
CA ASN A 22 16.04 -7.53 10.69
C ASN A 22 16.47 -9.02 10.65
N GLY A 23 15.58 -9.95 11.00
CA GLY A 23 15.86 -11.38 10.98
C GLY A 23 15.11 -12.10 9.86
N HIS A 24 15.85 -12.59 8.87
CA HIS A 24 15.45 -13.64 7.91
C HIS A 24 14.41 -13.30 6.83
N ARG A 25 14.88 -13.26 5.58
CA ARG A 25 14.48 -14.22 4.52
C ARG A 25 15.55 -14.26 3.42
N LYS A 26 16.32 -15.36 3.38
CA LYS A 26 17.09 -15.76 2.20
C LYS A 26 16.20 -16.64 1.30
N SER A 27 16.34 -16.43 -0.02
CA SER A 27 16.04 -17.27 -1.18
C SER A 27 14.63 -17.86 -1.39
N SER A 28 13.99 -17.43 -2.48
CA SER A 28 13.31 -18.33 -3.43
C SER A 28 13.40 -17.72 -4.84
N GLU A 29 14.28 -18.25 -5.68
CA GLU A 29 14.36 -17.91 -7.12
C GLU A 29 13.04 -18.29 -7.82
N GLY A 30 12.50 -17.37 -8.62
CA GLY A 30 11.32 -17.59 -9.46
C GLY A 30 10.02 -16.90 -9.02
N ARG A 31 9.97 -16.28 -7.83
CA ARG A 31 8.89 -15.33 -7.53
C ARG A 31 9.33 -13.94 -7.98
N THR A 32 8.57 -13.31 -8.87
CA THR A 32 8.65 -11.86 -9.07
C THR A 32 8.56 -11.22 -7.70
N GLU A 33 9.62 -10.53 -7.29
CA GLU A 33 9.66 -9.85 -6.02
C GLU A 33 8.52 -8.85 -6.00
N VAL A 34 7.57 -9.03 -5.07
CA VAL A 34 6.48 -8.07 -4.87
C VAL A 34 7.12 -6.78 -4.40
N ALA A 35 7.08 -5.77 -5.26
CA ALA A 35 7.60 -4.46 -4.95
C ALA A 35 6.92 -3.95 -3.68
N LYS A 36 7.73 -3.58 -2.69
CA LYS A 36 7.24 -2.90 -1.49
C LYS A 36 6.57 -1.60 -1.92
N ILE A 37 5.44 -1.26 -1.30
CA ILE A 37 4.82 0.04 -1.51
C ILE A 37 5.71 1.10 -0.87
N GLU A 38 6.37 1.90 -1.69
CA GLU A 38 7.26 2.97 -1.25
C GLU A 38 6.69 4.34 -1.64
N LEU A 39 6.31 5.11 -0.62
CA LEU A 39 5.82 6.47 -0.79
C LEU A 39 6.96 7.46 -0.65
N SER A 40 6.98 8.44 -1.56
CA SER A 40 7.88 9.60 -1.44
C SER A 40 7.63 10.33 -0.12
N LYS A 41 8.66 11.00 0.42
CA LYS A 41 8.51 11.79 1.65
C LYS A 41 7.37 12.80 1.53
N THR A 42 7.32 13.56 0.43
CA THR A 42 6.26 14.54 0.18
C THR A 42 4.87 13.92 0.18
N THR A 43 4.71 12.76 -0.47
CA THR A 43 3.43 12.04 -0.48
C THR A 43 3.04 11.58 0.91
N ARG A 44 3.99 11.02 1.66
CA ARG A 44 3.77 10.53 3.03
C ARG A 44 3.37 11.66 3.98
N ASP A 45 4.08 12.78 3.93
CA ASP A 45 3.81 13.96 4.76
C ASP A 45 2.40 14.52 4.45
N ALA A 46 2.03 14.61 3.17
CA ALA A 46 0.70 15.04 2.74
C ALA A 46 -0.42 14.10 3.23
N MET A 47 -0.19 12.77 3.16
CA MET A 47 -1.11 11.77 3.69
C MET A 47 -1.24 11.86 5.21
N ALA A 48 -0.13 12.09 5.92
CA ALA A 48 -0.13 12.25 7.38
C ALA A 48 -0.92 13.49 7.80
N ASP A 49 -0.76 14.60 7.08
CA ASP A 49 -1.55 15.80 7.28
C ASP A 49 -3.04 15.57 7.02
N GLN A 50 -3.40 14.82 5.98
CA GLN A 50 -4.79 14.46 5.70
C GLN A 50 -5.38 13.56 6.79
N LEU A 51 -4.63 12.53 7.21
CA LEU A 51 -5.06 11.62 8.28
C LEU A 51 -5.25 12.38 9.59
N ARG A 52 -4.29 13.23 9.99
CA ARG A 52 -4.39 14.07 11.19
C ARG A 52 -5.64 14.95 11.16
N ARG A 53 -5.93 15.60 10.02
CA ARG A 53 -7.13 16.42 9.87
C ARG A 53 -8.41 15.62 10.07
N TYR A 54 -8.49 14.43 9.47
CA TYR A 54 -9.65 13.55 9.60
C TYR A 54 -9.84 13.10 11.05
N LEU A 55 -8.78 12.60 11.71
CA LEU A 55 -8.82 12.16 13.10
C LEU A 55 -9.31 13.26 14.05
N ARG A 56 -8.84 14.49 13.86
CA ARG A 56 -9.29 15.63 14.67
C ARG A 56 -10.74 16.01 14.38
N THR A 57 -11.12 16.10 13.10
CA THR A 57 -12.41 16.69 12.71
C THR A 57 -13.57 15.72 12.91
N GLU A 58 -13.34 14.44 12.60
CA GLU A 58 -14.41 13.43 12.58
C GLU A 58 -14.42 12.57 13.84
N LEU A 59 -13.28 12.41 14.51
CA LEU A 59 -13.13 11.52 15.67
C LEU A 59 -12.69 12.24 16.95
N GLU A 60 -12.50 13.57 16.91
CA GLU A 60 -12.03 14.39 18.04
C GLU A 60 -10.70 13.91 18.64
N VAL A 61 -9.85 13.25 17.83
CA VAL A 61 -8.52 12.77 18.24
C VAL A 61 -7.44 13.72 17.75
N GLU A 62 -6.75 14.37 18.68
CA GLU A 62 -5.55 15.16 18.39
C GLU A 62 -4.33 14.25 18.28
N VAL A 63 -3.62 14.34 17.15
CA VAL A 63 -2.42 13.55 16.86
C VAL A 63 -1.30 14.50 16.45
N GLU A 64 -0.12 14.35 17.03
CA GLU A 64 1.03 15.16 16.63
C GLU A 64 1.50 14.80 15.21
N ALA A 65 2.22 15.73 14.55
CA ALA A 65 2.67 15.52 13.17
C ALA A 65 3.54 14.27 13.01
N PHE A 66 4.37 13.95 14.01
CA PHE A 66 5.25 12.79 13.99
C PHE A 66 4.47 11.47 14.11
N ASP A 67 3.52 11.41 15.04
CA ASP A 67 2.66 10.23 15.22
C ASP A 67 1.78 9.97 13.98
N ALA A 68 1.33 11.03 13.31
CA ALA A 68 0.56 10.89 12.07
C ALA A 68 1.37 10.23 10.94
N VAL A 69 2.67 10.52 10.83
CA VAL A 69 3.56 9.86 9.86
C VAL A 69 3.69 8.37 10.18
N PHE A 70 3.84 7.99 11.45
CA PHE A 70 3.89 6.59 11.84
C PHE A 70 2.59 5.84 11.55
N LEU A 71 1.44 6.48 11.76
CA LEU A 71 0.15 5.88 11.40
C LEU A 71 0.07 5.62 9.88
N VAL A 72 0.55 6.56 9.06
CA VAL A 72 0.62 6.36 7.61
C VAL A 72 1.58 5.22 7.25
N ASP A 73 2.75 5.13 7.89
CA ASP A 73 3.69 4.03 7.66
C ASP A 73 3.07 2.66 8.04
N PHE A 74 2.37 2.58 9.16
CA PHE A 74 1.64 1.39 9.58
C PHE A 74 0.58 0.98 8.57
N ILE A 75 -0.27 1.92 8.14
CA ILE A 75 -1.32 1.68 7.14
C ILE A 75 -0.68 1.19 5.83
N THR A 76 0.38 1.86 5.37
CA THR A 76 1.07 1.52 4.13
C THR A 76 1.62 0.10 4.17
N GLU A 77 2.20 -0.32 5.30
CA GLU A 77 2.78 -1.65 5.43
C GLU A 77 1.73 -2.76 5.63
N LYS A 78 0.71 -2.53 6.46
CA LYS A 78 -0.23 -3.58 6.89
C LYS A 78 -1.49 -3.67 6.04
N LEU A 79 -1.96 -2.54 5.50
CA LEU A 79 -3.20 -2.42 4.74
C LEU A 79 -2.96 -2.06 3.26
N GLY A 80 -1.84 -1.39 2.95
CA GLY A 80 -1.46 -1.01 1.60
C GLY A 80 -1.50 -2.15 0.57
N PRO A 81 -0.94 -3.35 0.86
CA PRO A 81 -0.94 -4.46 -0.09
C PRO A 81 -2.34 -4.87 -0.57
N GLN A 82 -3.36 -4.74 0.27
CA GLN A 82 -4.73 -5.11 -0.04
C GLN A 82 -5.31 -4.15 -1.09
N PHE A 83 -5.12 -2.83 -0.90
CA PHE A 83 -5.54 -1.83 -1.89
C PHE A 83 -4.75 -1.95 -3.20
N TYR A 84 -3.44 -2.18 -3.11
CA TYR A 84 -2.57 -2.34 -4.27
C TYR A 84 -2.97 -3.56 -5.11
N ASN A 85 -3.19 -4.71 -4.47
CA ASN A 85 -3.60 -5.93 -5.16
C ASN A 85 -4.97 -5.78 -5.81
N GLN A 86 -5.93 -5.12 -5.15
CA GLN A 86 -7.22 -4.84 -5.77
C GLN A 86 -7.06 -4.00 -7.05
N GLY A 87 -6.25 -2.94 -6.99
CA GLY A 87 -5.96 -2.12 -8.17
C GLY A 87 -5.29 -2.92 -9.31
N LEU A 88 -4.41 -3.87 -8.99
CA LEU A 88 -3.83 -4.78 -9.98
C LEU A 88 -4.87 -5.71 -10.60
N HIS A 89 -5.79 -6.26 -9.82
CA HIS A 89 -6.87 -7.09 -10.32
C HIS A 89 -7.81 -6.32 -11.24
N ASP A 90 -8.14 -5.08 -10.89
CA ASP A 90 -8.95 -4.21 -11.72
C ASP A 90 -8.26 -3.91 -13.06
N ALA A 91 -6.94 -3.60 -13.02
CA ALA A 91 -6.15 -3.39 -14.22
C ALA A 91 -6.08 -4.65 -15.10
N GLN A 92 -5.92 -5.83 -14.49
CA GLN A 92 -5.93 -7.11 -15.18
C GLN A 92 -7.27 -7.37 -15.87
N ALA A 93 -8.39 -7.08 -15.21
CA ALA A 93 -9.72 -7.26 -15.79
C ALA A 93 -9.92 -6.39 -17.04
N VAL A 94 -9.48 -5.12 -17.00
CA VAL A 94 -9.53 -4.21 -18.15
C VAL A 94 -8.67 -4.75 -19.29
N LEU A 95 -7.45 -5.21 -19.00
CA LEU A 95 -6.54 -5.76 -20.01
C LEU A 95 -7.11 -7.04 -20.65
N GLN A 96 -7.67 -7.93 -19.84
CA GLN A 96 -8.25 -9.19 -20.28
C GLN A 96 -9.38 -8.95 -21.30
N ALA A 97 -10.29 -8.03 -20.98
CA ALA A 97 -11.38 -7.67 -21.90
C ALA A 97 -10.86 -7.13 -23.24
N ARG A 98 -9.77 -6.35 -23.22
CA ARG A 98 -9.14 -5.84 -24.46
C ARG A 98 -8.48 -6.95 -25.26
N LEU A 99 -7.81 -7.90 -24.60
CA LEU A 99 -7.19 -9.04 -25.27
C LEU A 99 -8.23 -9.92 -25.94
N GLU A 100 -9.37 -10.17 -25.29
CA GLU A 100 -10.49 -10.91 -25.89
C GLU A 100 -10.97 -10.25 -27.18
N THR A 101 -11.18 -8.93 -27.17
CA THR A 101 -11.54 -8.17 -28.39
C THR A 101 -10.50 -8.32 -29.50
N LEU A 102 -9.21 -8.30 -29.15
CA LEU A 102 -8.13 -8.47 -30.14
C LEU A 102 -8.09 -9.89 -30.70
N THR A 103 -8.32 -10.90 -29.86
CA THR A 103 -8.38 -12.31 -30.29
C THR A 103 -9.55 -12.54 -31.24
N GLU A 104 -10.72 -11.98 -30.96
CA GLU A 104 -11.87 -12.01 -31.87
C GLU A 104 -11.54 -11.37 -33.22
N ALA A 105 -10.95 -10.16 -33.21
CA ALA A 105 -10.56 -9.46 -34.44
C ALA A 105 -9.52 -10.24 -35.28
N ILE A 106 -8.64 -11.02 -34.64
CA ILE A 106 -7.69 -11.90 -35.35
C ILE A 106 -8.42 -13.11 -35.95
N ALA A 107 -9.35 -13.72 -35.21
CA ALA A 107 -10.14 -14.84 -35.70
C ALA A 107 -10.97 -14.46 -36.94
N ASP A 108 -11.48 -13.23 -36.99
CA ASP A 108 -12.20 -12.69 -38.17
C ASP A 108 -11.34 -12.62 -39.44
N LEU A 109 -10.00 -12.65 -39.31
CA LEU A 109 -9.07 -12.65 -40.46
C LEU A 109 -8.75 -14.07 -40.97
N GLU A 110 -9.19 -15.12 -40.29
CA GLU A 110 -8.93 -16.50 -40.72
C GLU A 110 -9.58 -16.79 -42.09
N GLN A 111 -8.81 -17.41 -42.98
CA GLN A 111 -9.29 -17.80 -44.31
C GLN A 111 -9.57 -19.31 -44.37
N PRO A 112 -10.63 -19.74 -45.07
CA PRO A 112 -10.95 -21.15 -45.20
C PRO A 112 -9.86 -21.89 -45.98
N VAL A 113 -9.38 -23.01 -45.43
CA VAL A 113 -8.46 -23.91 -46.14
C VAL A 113 -9.28 -24.77 -47.11
N ARG A 114 -9.00 -24.64 -48.41
CA ARG A 114 -9.57 -25.54 -49.42
C ARG A 114 -8.70 -26.80 -49.50
N THR A 115 -9.15 -27.87 -48.84
CA THR A 115 -8.66 -29.25 -49.04
C THR A 115 -9.52 -29.98 -50.05
#